data_AF-K7E6F1-F1
#
_entry.id   AF-K7E6F1-F1
#
_cell.length_a   1.000
_cell.length_b   1.000
_cell.length_c   1.000
_cell.angle_alpha   90.00
_cell.angle_beta   90.00
_cell.angle_gamma   90.00
#
_symmetry.space_group_name_H-M   'P 1'
#
loop_
_entity.id
_entity.type
_entity.pdbx_description
1 polymer ?
#
loop_
_entity_poly.entity_id
_entity_poly.type
_entity_poly.pdbx_seq_one_letter_code
_entity_poly.pdbx_strand_id
1 'polypeptide(L)'
;MDPLQEANGTFALNLLKILGEDSSKNVFLSPMSISSALAMVFMGAKGTTASQMAQALALDKCSGNGGGDVHQGFQSLLTEVNKTGTQYLLRTANRLFGDKTCDLLASFKDSCLKFYEAELEELDFQGATEESRQHINTWVAKKTEDKIKEVLSPGTVNSDTSLVLVNAIYFKGNWEKQFNKEHTREMPFKVSKNEEKPVQMMFKKSTFKMTYIGEIFTKILLLPYVSS
;
A
#
# COMPACT_ATOMS: atom_id res chain seq x y z
N MET A 1 11.80 -10.07 16.10
CA MET A 1 11.27 -9.45 14.88
C MET A 1 11.75 -8.02 14.84
N ASP A 2 11.91 -7.45 13.65
CA ASP A 2 12.09 -6.00 13.49
C ASP A 2 10.85 -5.27 14.08
N PRO A 3 11.02 -4.29 14.99
CA PRO A 3 9.90 -3.51 15.55
C PRO A 3 8.98 -2.91 14.49
N LEU A 4 9.52 -2.45 13.35
CA LEU A 4 8.72 -1.87 12.28
C LEU A 4 7.83 -2.92 11.59
N GLN A 5 8.31 -4.15 11.47
CA GLN A 5 7.54 -5.26 10.91
C GLN A 5 6.37 -5.63 11.81
N GLU A 6 6.57 -5.66 13.13
CA GLU A 6 5.50 -5.93 14.11
C GLU A 6 4.44 -4.80 14.10
N ALA A 7 4.89 -3.53 14.06
CA ALA A 7 4.02 -2.37 13.93
C ALA A 7 3.15 -2.45 12.67
N ASN A 8 3.77 -2.68 11.51
CA ASN A 8 3.04 -2.81 10.24
C ASN A 8 2.09 -4.03 10.23
N GLY A 9 2.47 -5.15 10.86
CA GLY A 9 1.59 -6.31 11.01
C GLY A 9 0.35 -6.00 11.86
N THR A 10 0.54 -5.27 12.97
CA THR A 10 -0.56 -4.82 13.83
C THR A 10 -1.49 -3.85 13.09
N PHE A 11 -0.92 -2.86 12.41
CA PHE A 11 -1.64 -1.91 11.57
C PHE A 11 -2.45 -2.62 10.47
N ALA A 12 -1.84 -3.58 9.78
CA ALA A 12 -2.48 -4.36 8.72
C ALA A 12 -3.73 -5.09 9.20
N LEU A 13 -3.64 -5.77 10.34
CA LEU A 13 -4.77 -6.53 10.91
C LEU A 13 -5.90 -5.60 11.36
N ASN A 14 -5.56 -4.47 12.00
CA ASN A 14 -6.55 -3.48 12.42
C ASN A 14 -7.29 -2.87 11.22
N LEU A 15 -6.55 -2.49 10.17
CA LEU A 15 -7.12 -1.93 8.95
C LEU A 15 -7.98 -2.96 8.20
N LEU A 16 -7.51 -4.21 8.09
CA LEU A 16 -8.28 -5.28 7.47
C LEU A 16 -9.59 -5.57 8.22
N LYS A 17 -9.59 -5.49 9.55
CA LYS A 17 -10.80 -5.67 10.36
C LYS A 17 -11.86 -4.61 10.04
N ILE A 18 -11.45 -3.35 9.90
CA ILE A 18 -12.35 -2.23 9.57
C ILE A 18 -12.89 -2.39 8.13
N LEU A 19 -12.00 -2.64 7.16
CA LEU A 19 -12.40 -2.75 5.75
C LEU A 19 -13.17 -4.04 5.45
N GLY A 20 -12.97 -5.09 6.25
CA GLY A 20 -13.62 -6.39 6.12
C GLY A 20 -14.98 -6.52 6.81
N GLU A 21 -15.53 -5.43 7.38
CA GLU A 21 -16.87 -5.45 7.99
C GLU A 21 -17.95 -5.77 6.94
N ASP A 22 -17.79 -5.29 5.70
CA ASP A 22 -18.65 -5.64 4.57
C ASP A 22 -18.14 -6.91 3.87
N SER A 23 -18.67 -8.05 4.29
CA SER A 23 -18.35 -9.37 3.71
C SER A 23 -18.83 -9.57 2.26
N SER A 24 -19.56 -8.62 1.67
CA SER A 24 -20.08 -8.74 0.30
C SER A 24 -19.08 -8.30 -0.78
N LYS A 25 -17.98 -7.65 -0.38
CA LYS A 25 -16.99 -7.07 -1.30
C LYS A 25 -15.62 -7.70 -1.14
N ASN A 26 -14.85 -7.68 -2.23
CA ASN A 26 -13.44 -8.03 -2.18
C ASN A 26 -12.65 -6.90 -1.51
N VAL A 27 -11.68 -7.25 -0.67
CA VAL A 27 -10.75 -6.32 -0.03
C VAL A 27 -9.34 -6.62 -0.51
N PHE A 28 -8.67 -5.62 -1.05
CA PHE A 28 -7.27 -5.70 -1.48
C PHE A 28 -6.56 -4.39 -1.11
N LEU A 29 -5.47 -4.49 -0.36
CA LEU A 29 -4.67 -3.34 0.07
C LEU A 29 -3.21 -3.72 0.28
N SER A 30 -2.35 -2.72 0.38
CA SER A 30 -0.98 -2.87 0.85
C SER A 30 -0.78 -2.09 2.15
N PRO A 31 -0.83 -2.76 3.31
CA PRO A 31 -0.62 -2.11 4.60
C PRO A 31 0.71 -1.36 4.68
N MET A 32 1.79 -1.97 4.14
CA MET A 32 3.13 -1.37 4.12
C MET A 32 3.15 -0.06 3.31
N SER A 33 2.44 -0.02 2.18
CA SER A 33 2.39 1.18 1.34
C SER A 33 1.62 2.31 2.04
N ILE A 34 0.47 1.98 2.66
CA ILE A 34 -0.32 2.95 3.41
C ILE A 34 0.45 3.44 4.64
N SER A 35 1.09 2.53 5.39
CA SER A 35 1.84 2.87 6.59
C SER A 35 3.04 3.76 6.28
N SER A 36 3.78 3.50 5.19
CA SER A 36 4.91 4.33 4.76
C SER A 36 4.43 5.72 4.32
N ALA A 37 3.34 5.81 3.55
CA ALA A 37 2.75 7.07 3.13
C ALA A 37 2.27 7.92 4.32
N LEU A 38 1.63 7.29 5.32
CA LEU A 38 1.21 7.98 6.55
C LEU A 38 2.40 8.32 7.45
N ALA A 39 3.45 7.48 7.50
CA ALA A 39 4.66 7.77 8.26
C ALA A 39 5.42 8.99 7.71
N MET A 40 5.36 9.23 6.40
CA MET A 40 5.86 10.46 5.78
C MET A 40 5.13 11.70 6.29
N VAL A 41 3.80 11.65 6.40
CA VAL A 41 3.00 12.75 6.98
C VAL A 41 3.25 12.90 8.48
N PHE A 42 3.42 11.78 9.19
CA PHE A 42 3.76 11.76 10.62
C PHE A 42 5.06 12.51 10.93
N MET A 43 6.05 12.47 10.03
CA MET A 43 7.30 13.22 10.17
C MET A 43 7.10 14.75 10.32
N GLY A 44 6.06 15.29 9.67
CA GLY A 44 5.69 16.71 9.77
C GLY A 44 4.70 17.01 10.91
N ALA A 45 4.10 15.99 11.51
CA ALA A 45 3.09 16.15 12.55
C ALA A 45 3.73 16.50 13.91
N LYS A 46 2.99 17.26 14.74
CA LYS A 46 3.39 17.60 16.11
C LYS A 46 2.20 17.49 17.06
N GLY A 47 2.48 17.46 18.36
CA GLY A 47 1.45 17.45 19.41
C GLY A 47 0.48 16.27 19.28
N THR A 48 -0.81 16.55 19.44
CA THR A 48 -1.88 15.55 19.40
C THR A 48 -1.96 14.81 18.06
N THR A 49 -1.73 15.51 16.94
CA THR A 49 -1.72 14.90 15.61
C THR A 49 -0.64 13.82 15.51
N ALA A 50 0.58 14.11 15.96
CA ALA A 50 1.67 13.12 15.95
C ALA A 50 1.34 11.92 16.84
N SER A 51 0.80 12.15 18.04
CA SER A 51 0.43 11.07 18.96
C SER A 51 -0.65 10.14 18.39
N GLN A 52 -1.69 10.69 17.76
CA GLN A 52 -2.75 9.89 17.13
C GLN A 52 -2.23 9.07 15.96
N MET A 53 -1.36 9.65 15.13
CA MET A 53 -0.76 8.94 13.99
C MET A 53 0.16 7.80 14.47
N ALA A 54 1.01 8.06 15.47
CA ALA A 54 1.90 7.03 16.03
C ALA A 54 1.09 5.85 16.60
N GLN A 55 -0.01 6.13 17.32
CA GLN A 55 -0.89 5.09 17.85
C GLN A 55 -1.60 4.31 16.74
N ALA A 56 -2.17 5.00 15.74
CA ALA A 56 -2.88 4.35 14.64
C ALA A 56 -1.96 3.44 13.82
N LEU A 57 -0.71 3.85 13.61
CA LEU A 57 0.31 3.08 12.90
C LEU A 57 1.05 2.05 13.78
N ALA A 58 0.71 1.96 15.06
CA ALA A 58 1.40 1.12 16.06
C ALA A 58 2.92 1.38 16.17
N LEU A 59 3.35 2.62 15.93
CA LEU A 59 4.75 3.05 15.96
C LEU A 59 5.22 3.43 17.38
N ASP A 60 4.31 3.51 18.34
CA ASP A 60 4.58 3.74 19.75
C ASP A 60 5.61 2.75 20.31
N LYS A 61 5.54 1.49 19.86
CA LYS A 61 6.51 0.44 20.22
C LYS A 61 7.87 0.60 19.54
N CYS A 62 7.95 1.33 18.42
CA CYS A 62 9.19 1.57 17.70
C CYS A 62 10.02 2.71 18.32
N SER A 63 9.43 3.55 19.17
CA SER A 63 10.11 4.73 19.76
C SER A 63 10.79 4.46 21.11
N GLY A 64 10.82 3.22 21.62
CA GLY A 64 11.43 2.85 22.90
C GLY A 64 12.79 2.16 22.80
N ASN A 65 13.73 2.54 23.68
CA ASN A 65 15.01 1.92 24.13
C ASN A 65 15.76 0.88 23.25
N GLY A 66 15.62 0.94 21.93
CA GLY A 66 16.24 0.01 20.99
C GLY A 66 15.68 0.09 19.57
N GLY A 67 14.56 0.78 19.35
CA GLY A 67 14.10 1.12 18.00
C GLY A 67 14.92 2.27 17.41
N GLY A 68 15.50 2.05 16.23
CA GLY A 68 16.09 3.11 15.43
C GLY A 68 15.05 4.15 14.99
N ASP A 69 15.50 5.20 14.32
CA ASP A 69 14.61 6.17 13.68
C ASP A 69 13.63 5.44 12.74
N VAL A 70 12.32 5.54 13.03
CA VAL A 70 11.25 4.88 12.25
C VAL A 70 11.35 5.20 10.76
N HIS A 71 11.81 6.40 10.43
CA HIS A 71 11.97 6.85 9.05
C HIS A 71 13.15 6.16 8.36
N GLN A 72 14.22 5.81 9.08
CA GLN A 72 15.32 4.97 8.56
C GLN A 72 14.87 3.53 8.32
N GLY A 73 13.98 3.01 9.17
CA GLY A 73 13.35 1.71 8.97
C GLY A 73 12.53 1.69 7.67
N PHE A 74 11.68 2.70 7.46
CA PHE A 74 10.93 2.83 6.21
C PHE A 74 11.82 3.07 4.99
N GLN A 75 12.90 3.83 5.12
CA GLN A 75 13.88 4.01 4.04
C GLN A 75 14.47 2.67 3.61
N SER A 76 14.97 1.88 4.56
CA SER A 76 15.57 0.56 4.28
C SER A 76 14.56 -0.38 3.62
N LEU A 77 13.31 -0.37 4.10
CA LEU A 77 12.23 -1.18 3.54
C LEU A 77 11.88 -0.76 2.10
N LEU A 78 11.72 0.53 1.85
CA LEU A 78 11.37 1.04 0.51
C LEU A 78 12.51 0.82 -0.49
N THR A 79 13.77 0.97 -0.07
CA THR A 79 14.93 0.66 -0.92
C THR A 79 14.96 -0.81 -1.33
N GLU A 80 14.68 -1.76 -0.42
CA GLU A 80 14.65 -3.18 -0.78
C GLU A 80 13.43 -3.53 -1.66
N VAL A 81 12.28 -2.91 -1.38
CA VAL A 81 11.03 -3.11 -2.14
C VAL A 81 11.12 -2.56 -3.57
N ASN A 82 11.73 -1.40 -3.77
CA ASN A 82 11.86 -0.73 -5.06
C ASN A 82 13.12 -1.13 -5.84
N LYS A 83 13.88 -2.10 -5.33
CA LYS A 83 15.11 -2.61 -5.95
C LYS A 83 14.88 -3.02 -7.40
N THR A 84 15.72 -2.50 -8.29
CA THR A 84 15.68 -2.83 -9.71
C THR A 84 16.39 -4.16 -9.99
N GLY A 85 16.03 -4.83 -11.10
CA GLY A 85 16.62 -6.11 -11.47
C GLY A 85 16.08 -7.34 -10.72
N THR A 86 15.00 -7.18 -9.95
CA THR A 86 14.27 -8.29 -9.33
C THR A 86 13.44 -9.06 -10.38
N GLN A 87 13.12 -10.32 -10.09
CA GLN A 87 12.32 -11.18 -10.99
C GLN A 87 10.80 -10.95 -10.85
N TYR A 88 10.41 -10.00 -10.01
CA TYR A 88 9.05 -9.52 -9.82
C TYR A 88 9.00 -8.02 -10.10
N LEU A 89 7.84 -7.54 -10.51
CA LEU A 89 7.59 -6.11 -10.68
C LEU A 89 6.82 -5.62 -9.46
N LEU A 90 7.49 -4.86 -8.61
CA LEU A 90 6.88 -4.10 -7.54
C LEU A 90 7.20 -2.62 -7.75
N ARG A 91 6.15 -1.81 -7.79
CA ARG A 91 6.24 -0.36 -7.97
C ARG A 91 5.38 0.31 -6.92
N THR A 92 6.00 1.10 -6.06
CA THR A 92 5.31 2.04 -5.18
C THR A 92 5.40 3.43 -5.77
N ALA A 93 4.30 4.17 -5.74
CA ALA A 93 4.22 5.56 -6.14
C ALA A 93 3.60 6.36 -4.99
N ASN A 94 4.47 7.06 -4.26
CA ASN A 94 4.11 7.95 -3.17
C ASN A 94 4.47 9.37 -3.56
N ARG A 95 3.52 10.30 -3.43
CA ARG A 95 3.78 11.73 -3.65
C ARG A 95 2.85 12.57 -2.79
N LEU A 96 3.35 13.69 -2.32
CA LEU A 96 2.57 14.75 -1.69
C LEU A 96 2.34 15.87 -2.71
N PHE A 97 1.10 16.33 -2.82
CA PHE A 97 0.73 17.48 -3.63
C PHE A 97 0.20 18.56 -2.69
N GLY A 98 0.97 19.62 -2.48
CA GLY A 98 0.57 20.76 -1.66
C GLY A 98 -0.05 21.85 -2.52
N ASP A 99 -0.97 22.63 -1.97
CA ASP A 99 -1.37 23.87 -2.61
C ASP A 99 -0.18 24.85 -2.65
N LYS A 100 -0.02 25.58 -3.74
CA LYS A 100 1.07 26.55 -3.96
C LYS A 100 1.11 27.68 -2.92
N THR A 101 0.01 27.91 -2.19
CA THR A 101 -0.02 28.89 -1.10
C THR A 101 0.50 28.34 0.24
N CYS A 102 0.78 27.03 0.32
CA CYS A 102 1.37 26.40 1.48
C CYS A 102 2.90 26.51 1.46
N ASP A 103 3.45 27.36 2.33
CA ASP A 103 4.90 27.47 2.55
C ASP A 103 5.44 26.25 3.31
N LEU A 104 5.73 25.18 2.58
CA LEU A 104 6.23 23.93 3.12
C LEU A 104 7.74 24.02 3.40
N LEU A 105 8.13 23.64 4.62
CA LEU A 105 9.52 23.70 5.09
C LEU A 105 10.46 22.90 4.20
N ALA A 106 11.57 23.51 3.78
CA ALA A 106 12.59 22.84 2.97
C ALA A 106 13.12 21.56 3.65
N SER A 107 13.35 21.61 4.96
CA SER A 107 13.79 20.44 5.74
C SER A 107 12.80 19.27 5.71
N PHE A 108 11.49 19.56 5.60
CA PHE A 108 10.47 18.52 5.45
C PHE A 108 10.50 17.92 4.05
N LYS A 109 10.63 18.75 2.99
CA LYS A 109 10.79 18.29 1.60
C LYS A 109 12.01 17.39 1.46
N ASP A 110 13.16 17.80 2.01
CA ASP A 110 14.41 17.04 1.97
C ASP A 110 14.28 15.69 2.70
N SER A 111 13.58 15.67 3.84
CA SER A 111 13.39 14.45 4.62
C SER A 111 12.42 13.48 3.93
N CYS A 112 11.36 13.98 3.27
CA CYS A 112 10.47 13.15 2.45
C CYS A 112 11.24 12.48 1.31
N LEU A 113 12.08 13.23 0.60
CA LEU A 113 12.89 12.70 -0.47
C LEU A 113 13.90 11.67 0.05
N LYS A 114 14.58 11.96 1.16
CA LYS A 114 15.60 11.09 1.75
C LYS A 114 15.05 9.75 2.24
N PHE A 115 13.96 9.78 3.00
CA PHE A 115 13.47 8.59 3.71
C PHE A 115 12.39 7.82 2.94
N TYR A 116 11.67 8.47 2.02
CA TYR A 116 10.52 7.88 1.33
C TYR A 116 10.62 7.89 -0.19
N GLU A 117 11.71 8.45 -0.76
CA GLU A 117 11.86 8.66 -2.20
C GLU A 117 10.67 9.42 -2.81
N ALA A 118 10.00 10.23 -1.98
CA ALA A 118 8.78 10.92 -2.31
C ALA A 118 9.07 12.41 -2.51
N GLU A 119 8.82 12.87 -3.72
CA GLU A 119 8.84 14.29 -4.03
C GLU A 119 7.58 14.98 -3.50
N LEU A 120 7.68 16.28 -3.31
CA LEU A 120 6.54 17.14 -3.05
C LEU A 120 6.38 18.09 -4.24
N GLU A 121 5.15 18.16 -4.74
CA GLU A 121 4.79 19.01 -5.88
C GLU A 121 3.75 20.04 -5.43
N GLU A 122 3.93 21.28 -5.87
CA GLU A 122 3.01 22.38 -5.60
C GLU A 122 2.03 22.52 -6.76
N LEU A 123 0.73 22.50 -6.44
CA LEU A 123 -0.36 22.63 -7.40
C LEU A 123 -1.26 23.83 -7.03
N ASP A 124 -2.07 24.28 -7.98
CA ASP A 124 -3.00 25.39 -7.76
C ASP A 124 -4.41 24.85 -7.52
N PHE A 125 -4.69 24.42 -6.29
CA PHE A 125 -6.03 23.92 -5.98
C PHE A 125 -7.06 25.04 -5.92
N GLN A 126 -6.66 26.26 -5.54
CA GLN A 126 -7.56 27.42 -5.47
C GLN A 126 -7.98 27.94 -6.85
N GLY A 127 -7.04 28.09 -7.78
CA GLY A 127 -7.26 28.68 -9.09
C GLY A 127 -7.46 27.67 -10.23
N ALA A 128 -7.00 26.42 -10.07
CA ALA A 128 -6.99 25.40 -11.13
C ALA A 128 -7.24 23.99 -10.54
N THR A 129 -8.33 23.84 -9.78
CA THR A 129 -8.66 22.59 -9.06
C THR A 129 -8.74 21.38 -9.98
N GLU A 130 -9.49 21.47 -11.09
CA GLU A 130 -9.73 20.33 -11.97
C GLU A 130 -8.48 19.97 -12.77
N GLU A 131 -7.69 20.96 -13.18
CA GLU A 131 -6.39 20.75 -13.80
C GLU A 131 -5.44 20.03 -12.83
N SER A 132 -5.41 20.47 -11.56
CA SER A 132 -4.62 19.84 -10.50
C SER A 132 -5.05 18.38 -10.25
N ARG A 133 -6.37 18.11 -10.22
CA ARG A 133 -6.91 16.75 -10.11
C ARG A 133 -6.51 15.86 -11.29
N GLN A 134 -6.63 16.37 -12.52
CA GLN A 134 -6.27 15.63 -13.74
C GLN A 134 -4.76 15.36 -13.81
N HIS A 135 -3.94 16.32 -13.38
CA HIS A 135 -2.49 16.15 -13.28
C HIS A 135 -2.12 15.01 -12.32
N ILE A 136 -2.72 14.98 -11.12
CA ILE A 136 -2.52 13.89 -10.16
C ILE A 136 -2.90 12.53 -10.76
N ASN A 137 -4.08 12.43 -11.38
CA ASN A 137 -4.53 11.19 -12.04
C ASN A 137 -3.57 10.75 -13.15
N THR A 138 -3.10 11.68 -13.99
CA THR A 138 -2.14 11.41 -15.07
C THR A 138 -0.81 10.91 -14.53
N TRP A 139 -0.32 11.52 -13.45
CA TRP A 139 0.91 11.08 -12.79
C TRP A 139 0.77 9.65 -12.22
N VAL A 140 -0.35 9.35 -11.55
CA VAL A 140 -0.62 7.99 -11.03
C VAL A 140 -0.73 6.96 -12.15
N ALA A 141 -1.45 7.28 -13.23
CA ALA A 141 -1.58 6.40 -14.38
C ALA A 141 -0.21 6.03 -14.95
N LYS A 142 0.65 7.04 -15.18
CA LYS A 142 2.02 6.82 -15.67
C LYS A 142 2.85 5.95 -14.73
N LYS A 143 2.76 6.16 -13.42
CA LYS A 143 3.52 5.39 -12.42
C LYS A 143 3.02 3.96 -12.24
N THR A 144 1.76 3.69 -12.59
CA THR A 144 1.13 2.38 -12.45
C THR A 144 0.93 1.65 -13.78
N GLU A 145 1.65 2.03 -14.85
CA GLU A 145 1.50 1.44 -16.19
C GLU A 145 0.04 1.42 -16.67
N ASP A 146 -0.65 2.54 -16.46
CA ASP A 146 -2.06 2.79 -16.80
C ASP A 146 -3.06 1.82 -16.15
N LYS A 147 -2.65 1.12 -15.07
CA LYS A 147 -3.54 0.25 -14.30
C LYS A 147 -4.48 1.03 -13.37
N ILE A 148 -4.04 2.19 -12.88
CA ILE A 148 -4.85 3.08 -12.05
C ILE A 148 -4.99 4.42 -12.78
N LYS A 149 -6.12 4.62 -13.47
CA LYS A 149 -6.35 5.81 -14.31
C LYS A 149 -7.02 6.96 -13.57
N GLU A 150 -7.89 6.66 -12.61
CA GLU A 150 -8.63 7.66 -11.85
C GLU A 150 -8.54 7.29 -10.37
N VAL A 151 -7.57 7.90 -9.68
CA VAL A 151 -7.41 7.75 -8.23
C VAL A 151 -8.24 8.80 -7.49
N LEU A 152 -8.41 10.00 -8.07
CA LEU A 152 -9.26 11.07 -7.57
C LEU A 152 -10.45 11.27 -8.52
N SER A 153 -11.65 10.90 -8.07
CA SER A 153 -12.89 11.16 -8.79
C SER A 153 -13.25 12.66 -8.79
N PRO A 154 -14.07 13.14 -9.73
CA PRO A 154 -14.51 14.54 -9.76
C PRO A 154 -15.12 14.98 -8.42
N GLY A 155 -14.81 16.19 -7.96
CA GLY A 155 -15.27 16.72 -6.67
C GLY A 155 -14.55 16.19 -5.43
N THR A 156 -13.55 15.32 -5.56
CA THR A 156 -12.74 14.83 -4.43
C THR A 156 -11.81 15.91 -3.87
N VAL A 157 -11.34 16.82 -4.73
CA VAL A 157 -10.55 18.01 -4.38
C VAL A 157 -11.33 19.26 -4.78
N ASN A 158 -11.07 20.37 -4.09
CA ASN A 158 -11.75 21.65 -4.24
C ASN A 158 -10.78 22.81 -3.94
N SER A 159 -11.28 24.05 -4.01
CA SER A 159 -10.48 25.25 -3.72
C SER A 159 -9.89 25.31 -2.31
N ASP A 160 -10.49 24.59 -1.36
CA ASP A 160 -10.04 24.56 0.05
C ASP A 160 -9.00 23.45 0.31
N THR A 161 -8.63 22.68 -0.73
CA THR A 161 -7.68 21.58 -0.61
C THR A 161 -6.26 22.11 -0.41
N SER A 162 -5.66 21.86 0.76
CA SER A 162 -4.28 22.31 1.07
C SER A 162 -3.20 21.26 0.78
N LEU A 163 -3.51 19.97 0.95
CA LEU A 163 -2.54 18.89 0.79
C LEU A 163 -3.26 17.59 0.39
N VAL A 164 -2.73 16.90 -0.63
CA VAL A 164 -3.17 15.58 -1.06
C VAL A 164 -2.00 14.60 -0.95
N LEU A 165 -2.19 13.53 -0.18
CA LEU A 165 -1.28 12.38 -0.16
C LEU A 165 -1.78 11.31 -1.12
N VAL A 166 -0.94 10.95 -2.09
CA VAL A 166 -1.24 9.90 -3.05
C VAL A 166 -0.33 8.70 -2.77
N ASN A 167 -0.96 7.55 -2.58
CA ASN A 167 -0.30 6.25 -2.40
C ASN A 167 -0.86 5.28 -3.45
N ALA A 168 0.01 4.76 -4.31
CA ALA A 168 -0.35 3.71 -5.26
C ALA A 168 0.72 2.62 -5.28
N ILE A 169 0.27 1.36 -5.40
CA ILE A 169 1.16 0.21 -5.48
C ILE A 169 0.70 -0.72 -6.58
N TYR A 170 1.66 -1.23 -7.34
CA TYR A 170 1.44 -2.25 -8.35
C TYR A 170 2.41 -3.41 -8.14
N PHE A 171 1.86 -4.62 -8.06
CA PHE A 171 2.63 -5.84 -7.88
C PHE A 171 2.28 -6.86 -8.97
N LYS A 172 3.32 -7.43 -9.58
CA LYS A 172 3.23 -8.52 -10.53
C LYS A 172 4.46 -9.42 -10.38
N GLY A 173 4.27 -10.57 -9.75
CA GLY A 173 5.31 -11.59 -9.62
C GLY A 173 5.04 -12.81 -10.49
N ASN A 174 6.10 -13.54 -10.85
CA ASN A 174 5.98 -14.88 -11.41
C ASN A 174 6.04 -15.91 -10.29
N TRP A 175 5.18 -16.93 -10.32
CA TRP A 175 5.28 -18.05 -9.39
C TRP A 175 6.59 -18.82 -9.61
N GLU A 176 7.24 -19.27 -8.52
CA GLU A 176 8.40 -20.17 -8.61
C GLU A 176 8.03 -21.44 -9.38
N LYS A 177 6.83 -21.97 -9.11
CA LYS A 177 6.26 -23.13 -9.80
C LYS A 177 4.98 -22.75 -10.53
N GLN A 178 5.13 -22.23 -11.76
CA GLN A 178 4.00 -21.74 -12.57
C GLN A 178 2.92 -22.80 -12.86
N PHE A 179 1.69 -22.31 -13.04
CA PHE A 179 0.53 -23.09 -13.47
C PHE A 179 0.54 -23.26 -14.99
N ASN A 180 0.29 -24.49 -15.48
CA ASN A 180 0.08 -24.70 -16.91
C ASN A 180 -1.30 -24.15 -17.30
N LYS A 181 -1.34 -23.25 -18.28
CA LYS A 181 -2.58 -22.63 -18.77
C LYS A 181 -3.57 -23.66 -19.33
N GLU A 182 -3.08 -24.78 -19.88
CA GLU A 182 -3.92 -25.87 -20.40
C GLU A 182 -4.71 -26.60 -19.30
N HIS A 183 -4.28 -26.48 -18.04
CA HIS A 183 -4.98 -27.06 -16.89
C HIS A 183 -5.96 -26.08 -16.24
N THR A 184 -6.02 -24.82 -16.71
CA THR A 184 -7.02 -23.85 -16.27
C THR A 184 -8.34 -24.15 -16.94
N ARG A 185 -9.40 -24.26 -16.15
CA ARG A 185 -10.75 -24.55 -16.65
C ARG A 185 -11.80 -23.81 -15.84
N GLU A 186 -12.96 -23.62 -16.43
CA GLU A 186 -14.11 -23.07 -15.72
C GLU A 186 -14.58 -24.03 -14.62
N MET A 187 -14.74 -23.52 -13.40
CA MET A 187 -15.25 -24.28 -12.26
C MET A 187 -16.16 -23.40 -11.39
N PRO A 188 -17.13 -24.00 -10.67
CA PRO A 188 -17.97 -23.25 -9.74
C PRO A 188 -17.17 -22.78 -8.52
N PHE A 189 -17.29 -21.50 -8.18
CA PHE A 189 -16.78 -20.88 -6.96
C PHE A 189 -17.96 -20.52 -6.04
N LYS A 190 -17.93 -21.02 -4.81
CA LYS A 190 -18.97 -20.76 -3.80
C LYS A 190 -18.71 -19.40 -3.14
N VAL A 191 -19.50 -18.39 -3.51
CA VAL A 191 -19.44 -17.05 -2.92
C VAL A 191 -20.12 -17.05 -1.55
N SER A 192 -21.25 -17.73 -1.44
CA SER A 192 -21.99 -17.92 -0.19
C SER A 192 -22.65 -19.30 -0.16
N LYS A 193 -23.45 -19.60 0.87
CA LYS A 193 -24.22 -20.86 0.93
C LYS A 193 -25.18 -21.04 -0.26
N ASN A 194 -25.64 -19.94 -0.84
CA ASN A 194 -26.70 -19.94 -1.86
C ASN A 194 -26.26 -19.36 -3.20
N GLU A 195 -25.00 -18.91 -3.32
CA GLU A 195 -24.50 -18.24 -4.53
C GLU A 195 -23.22 -18.93 -5.02
N GLU A 196 -23.26 -19.36 -6.27
CA GLU A 196 -22.10 -19.89 -6.99
C GLU A 196 -21.89 -19.10 -8.28
N LYS A 197 -20.62 -18.88 -8.63
CA LYS A 197 -20.23 -18.22 -9.89
C LYS A 197 -19.17 -19.04 -10.63
N PRO A 198 -19.25 -19.20 -11.95
CA PRO A 198 -18.17 -19.80 -12.72
C PRO A 198 -16.93 -18.90 -12.69
N VAL A 199 -15.76 -19.50 -12.44
CA VAL A 199 -14.45 -18.82 -12.49
C VAL A 199 -13.42 -19.66 -13.23
N GLN A 200 -12.40 -19.01 -13.80
CA GLN A 200 -11.24 -19.71 -14.38
C GLN A 200 -10.32 -20.21 -13.26
N MET A 201 -10.42 -21.51 -12.94
CA MET A 201 -9.68 -22.14 -11.85
C MET A 201 -8.38 -22.75 -12.37
N MET A 202 -7.24 -22.23 -11.88
CA MET A 202 -5.92 -22.80 -12.18
C MET A 202 -5.71 -24.10 -11.42
N PHE A 203 -4.98 -25.06 -12.01
CA PHE A 203 -4.68 -26.34 -11.35
C PHE A 203 -3.21 -26.76 -11.49
N LYS A 204 -2.65 -27.28 -10.40
CA LYS A 204 -1.32 -27.88 -10.36
C LYS A 204 -1.20 -28.89 -9.23
N LYS A 205 -0.53 -30.02 -9.51
CA LYS A 205 -0.10 -30.99 -8.50
C LYS A 205 1.41 -30.88 -8.30
N SER A 206 1.85 -30.55 -7.08
CA SER A 206 3.26 -30.38 -6.70
C SER A 206 3.42 -30.41 -5.18
N THR A 207 4.65 -30.54 -4.70
CA THR A 207 4.99 -30.33 -3.28
C THR A 207 5.05 -28.85 -2.95
N PHE A 208 4.32 -28.44 -1.91
CA PHE A 208 4.27 -27.09 -1.34
C PHE A 208 4.31 -27.14 0.18
N LYS A 209 4.72 -26.04 0.82
CA LYS A 209 4.59 -25.90 2.27
C LYS A 209 3.13 -25.62 2.61
N MET A 210 2.58 -26.37 3.55
CA MET A 210 1.18 -26.27 3.96
C MET A 210 1.07 -26.60 5.45
N THR A 211 0.12 -25.96 6.13
CA THR A 211 -0.23 -26.30 7.52
C THR A 211 -1.75 -26.30 7.71
N TYR A 212 -2.19 -26.90 8.82
CA TYR A 212 -3.58 -26.91 9.26
C TYR A 212 -3.66 -26.42 10.70
N ILE A 213 -4.50 -25.42 10.94
CA ILE A 213 -4.76 -24.86 12.26
C ILE A 213 -6.09 -25.43 12.75
N GLY A 214 -6.00 -26.35 13.71
CA GLY A 214 -7.14 -27.09 14.22
C GLY A 214 -8.16 -26.22 14.96
N GLU A 215 -7.72 -25.19 15.70
CA GLU A 215 -8.61 -24.36 16.51
C GLU A 215 -9.60 -23.54 15.65
N ILE A 216 -9.25 -23.25 14.40
CA ILE A 216 -10.06 -22.46 13.47
C ILE A 216 -10.39 -23.22 12.17
N PHE A 217 -10.19 -24.53 12.14
CA PHE A 217 -10.48 -25.41 11.01
C PHE A 217 -9.93 -24.91 9.65
N THR A 218 -8.73 -24.31 9.65
CA THR A 218 -8.20 -23.57 8.49
C THR A 218 -6.94 -24.21 7.94
N LYS A 219 -6.88 -24.36 6.61
CA LYS A 219 -5.69 -24.80 5.87
C LYS A 219 -4.96 -23.59 5.28
N ILE A 220 -3.65 -23.51 5.48
CA ILE A 220 -2.79 -22.45 4.93
C ILE A 220 -1.81 -23.08 3.93
N LEU A 221 -1.78 -22.56 2.71
CA LEU A 221 -0.89 -22.99 1.63
C LEU A 221 0.07 -21.85 1.27
N LEU A 222 1.38 -22.12 1.24
CA LEU A 222 2.38 -21.16 0.78
C LEU A 222 2.72 -21.41 -0.69
N LEU A 223 2.50 -20.40 -1.52
CA LEU A 223 2.88 -20.37 -2.93
C LEU A 223 4.00 -19.32 -3.12
N PRO A 224 5.27 -19.73 -3.26
CA PRO A 224 6.37 -18.79 -3.43
C PRO A 224 6.40 -18.17 -4.84
N TYR A 225 6.77 -16.90 -4.90
CA TYR A 225 7.16 -16.24 -6.14
C TYR A 225 8.63 -16.57 -6.46
N VAL A 226 9.05 -16.32 -7.70
CA VAL A 226 10.46 -16.48 -8.06
C VAL A 226 11.28 -15.45 -7.27
N SER A 227 12.33 -15.92 -6.59
CA SER A 227 13.26 -15.09 -5.81
C SER A 227 12.62 -14.30 -4.64
N SER A 228 11.50 -14.79 -4.08
CA SER A 228 10.86 -14.28 -2.85
C SER A 228 11.21 -15.07 -1.61
#